data_AF-A0A0C2SD26-F1
#
_entry.id   AF-A0A0C2SD26-F1
#
_cell.length_a   1.000
_cell.length_b   1.000
_cell.length_c   1.000
_cell.angle_alpha   90.00
_cell.angle_beta   90.00
_cell.angle_gamma   90.00
#
_symmetry.space_group_name_H-M   'P 1'
#
loop_
_entity.id
_entity.type
_entity.pdbx_description
1 polymer ?
#
loop_
_entity_poly.entity_id
_entity_poly.type
_entity_poly.pdbx_seq_one_letter_code
_entity_poly.pdbx_strand_id
1 'polypeptide(L)'
;MSSLLLPALGSSPLSHGDIVRYHAGSAGQQHGIIVGSTPDNEGNHNLTPFLPPKPQQKTPEYISDTVVKVHPNNVAPTRISNPKLASQIANQHKQNPPSEVTRSTFPVKGSPNAQGRGLRGSPRKTGGRM
;
A
#
# COMPACT_ATOMS: atom_id res chain seq x y z
N MET A 1 -11.10 31.54 -21.29
CA MET A 1 -10.16 30.49 -20.87
C MET A 1 -10.85 29.69 -19.76
N SER A 2 -11.57 28.62 -20.11
CA SER A 2 -12.27 27.79 -19.12
C SER A 2 -11.31 26.76 -18.54
N SER A 3 -10.93 26.92 -17.28
CA SER A 3 -10.14 25.94 -16.54
C SER A 3 -11.06 24.84 -16.01
N LEU A 4 -10.93 23.63 -16.56
CA LEU A 4 -11.58 22.44 -16.04
C LEU A 4 -10.92 22.06 -14.70
N LEU A 5 -11.58 22.38 -13.59
CA LEU A 5 -11.27 21.83 -12.27
C LEU A 5 -11.61 20.33 -12.30
N LEU A 6 -10.61 19.51 -12.58
CA LEU A 6 -10.70 18.07 -12.31
C LEU A 6 -10.84 17.92 -10.78
N PRO A 7 -11.91 17.30 -10.27
CA PRO A 7 -11.95 16.92 -8.87
C PRO A 7 -10.79 15.94 -8.66
N ALA A 8 -9.76 16.38 -7.96
CA ALA A 8 -8.77 15.48 -7.41
C ALA A 8 -9.56 14.54 -6.48
N LEU A 9 -9.83 13.31 -6.93
CA LEU A 9 -10.31 12.25 -6.05
C LEU A 9 -9.18 11.97 -5.07
N GLY A 10 -9.10 12.80 -4.04
CA GLY A 10 -8.09 12.74 -3.01
C GLY A 10 -8.26 11.42 -2.29
N SER A 11 -7.31 10.51 -2.48
CA SER A 11 -7.12 9.42 -1.53
C SER A 11 -6.96 10.04 -0.16
N SER A 12 -7.75 9.59 0.82
CA SER A 12 -7.56 10.00 2.20
C SER A 12 -6.08 9.83 2.58
N PRO A 13 -5.48 10.83 3.25
CA PRO A 13 -4.07 10.77 3.61
C PRO A 13 -3.82 9.55 4.50
N LEU A 14 -2.78 8.77 4.17
CA LEU A 14 -2.39 7.63 4.99
C LEU A 14 -1.88 8.13 6.34
N SER A 15 -2.42 7.57 7.40
CA SER A 15 -2.11 7.93 8.78
C SER A 15 -1.34 6.81 9.47
N HIS A 16 -0.59 7.18 10.50
CA HIS A 16 0.11 6.22 11.35
C HIS A 16 -0.87 5.20 11.94
N GLY A 17 -0.60 3.91 11.76
CA GLY A 17 -1.48 2.84 12.21
C GLY A 17 -2.49 2.37 11.18
N ASP A 18 -2.64 3.04 10.04
CA ASP A 18 -3.53 2.56 8.98
C ASP A 18 -3.06 1.22 8.43
N ILE A 19 -4.00 0.27 8.30
CA ILE A 19 -3.75 -1.00 7.63
C ILE A 19 -4.15 -0.85 6.17
N VAL A 20 -3.21 -1.17 5.28
CA VAL A 20 -3.39 -1.02 3.83
C VAL A 20 -3.05 -2.31 3.10
N ARG A 21 -3.61 -2.43 1.89
CA ARG A 21 -3.22 -3.45 0.91
C ARG A 21 -2.22 -2.85 -0.07
N TYR A 22 -1.19 -3.61 -0.40
CA TYR A 22 -0.13 -3.19 -1.31
C TYR A 22 0.44 -4.40 -2.09
N HIS A 23 1.28 -4.15 -3.09
CA HIS A 23 2.00 -5.19 -3.84
C HIS A 23 3.48 -5.19 -3.48
N ALA A 24 3.99 -6.35 -3.04
CA ALA A 24 5.39 -6.56 -2.73
C ALA A 24 6.07 -7.39 -3.83
N GLY A 25 6.49 -6.76 -4.93
CA GLY A 25 7.17 -7.47 -6.03
C GLY A 25 6.34 -8.62 -6.60
N SER A 26 6.94 -9.81 -6.67
CA SER A 26 6.31 -11.05 -7.18
C SER A 26 5.46 -11.80 -6.15
N ALA A 27 5.51 -11.44 -4.87
CA ALA A 27 4.78 -12.13 -3.79
C ALA A 27 3.27 -11.88 -3.81
N GLY A 28 2.79 -11.06 -4.75
CA GLY A 28 1.37 -10.74 -4.90
C GLY A 28 0.92 -9.64 -3.95
N GLN A 29 -0.38 -9.62 -3.66
CA GLN A 29 -1.01 -8.60 -2.83
C GLN A 29 -0.86 -8.97 -1.36
N GLN A 30 -0.36 -8.04 -0.55
CA GLN A 30 -0.09 -8.21 0.87
C GLN A 30 -0.78 -7.12 1.70
N HIS A 31 -0.80 -7.33 3.02
CA HIS A 31 -1.28 -6.35 3.99
C HIS A 31 -0.10 -5.86 4.83
N GLY A 32 -0.18 -4.62 5.28
CA GLY A 32 0.76 -4.09 6.24
C GLY A 32 0.21 -2.86 6.92
N ILE A 33 0.97 -2.34 7.85
CA ILE A 33 0.59 -1.21 8.69
C ILE A 33 1.53 -0.04 8.46
N ILE A 34 0.98 1.17 8.34
CA ILE A 34 1.77 2.39 8.18
C ILE A 34 2.48 2.72 9.49
N VAL A 35 3.80 2.87 9.43
CA VAL A 35 4.67 3.17 10.56
C VAL A 35 5.33 4.53 10.34
N GLY A 36 5.17 5.43 11.31
CA GLY A 36 5.44 6.85 11.14
C GLY A 36 4.26 7.65 10.58
N SER A 37 4.36 8.97 10.72
CA SER A 37 3.31 9.93 10.33
C SER A 37 3.70 10.80 9.15
N THR A 38 4.99 10.85 8.81
CA THR A 38 5.52 11.76 7.79
C THR A 38 5.98 10.94 6.59
N PRO A 39 5.50 11.24 5.37
CA PRO A 39 6.06 10.66 4.16
C PRO A 39 7.50 11.15 3.94
N ASP A 40 8.28 10.40 3.17
CA ASP A 40 9.60 10.83 2.71
C ASP A 40 9.51 11.92 1.62
N ASN A 41 10.67 12.39 1.15
CA ASN A 41 10.76 13.45 0.13
C ASN A 41 10.11 13.06 -1.21
N GLU A 42 9.84 11.76 -1.44
CA GLU A 42 9.17 11.25 -2.63
C GLU A 42 7.67 11.02 -2.39
N GLY A 43 7.14 11.40 -1.22
CA GLY A 43 5.74 11.17 -0.85
C GLY A 43 5.43 9.73 -0.43
N ASN A 44 6.45 8.89 -0.19
CA ASN A 44 6.25 7.51 0.24
C ASN A 44 6.12 7.42 1.75
N HIS A 45 5.18 6.60 2.22
CA HIS A 45 5.06 6.23 3.62
C HIS A 45 5.81 4.94 3.90
N ASN A 46 6.34 4.80 5.11
CA ASN A 46 6.91 3.55 5.59
C ASN A 46 5.78 2.63 6.07
N LEU A 47 5.85 1.37 5.67
CA LEU A 47 4.92 0.32 6.03
C LEU A 47 5.70 -0.88 6.58
N THR A 48 5.17 -1.52 7.62
CA THR A 48 5.66 -2.83 8.06
C THR A 48 4.71 -3.92 7.55
N PRO A 49 5.24 -4.95 6.87
CA PRO A 49 4.42 -6.00 6.27
C PRO A 49 3.90 -6.98 7.33
N PHE A 50 2.67 -7.45 7.16
CA PHE A 50 2.14 -8.56 7.96
C PHE A 50 2.59 -9.90 7.39
N LEU A 51 2.83 -10.84 8.30
CA LEU A 51 2.96 -12.25 7.91
C LEU A 51 1.60 -12.79 7.47
N PRO A 52 1.57 -13.78 6.54
CA PRO A 52 0.35 -14.46 6.17
C PRO A 52 -0.36 -15.02 7.42
N PRO A 53 -1.69 -14.86 7.54
CA PRO A 53 -2.42 -15.34 8.71
C PRO A 53 -2.33 -16.88 8.77
N LYS A 54 -1.89 -17.41 9.91
CA LYS A 54 -1.95 -18.85 10.19
C LYS A 54 -3.31 -19.20 10.80
N PRO A 55 -3.88 -20.40 10.54
CA PRO A 55 -5.23 -20.76 11.00
C PRO A 55 -5.48 -20.63 12.51
N GLN A 56 -4.43 -20.74 13.34
CA GLN A 56 -4.52 -20.69 14.79
C GLN A 56 -4.23 -19.30 15.39
N GLN A 57 -3.97 -18.31 14.54
CA GLN A 57 -3.40 -17.05 14.96
C GLN A 57 -4.49 -16.02 15.29
N LYS A 58 -4.55 -15.58 16.54
CA LYS A 58 -5.51 -14.55 17.00
C LYS A 58 -5.02 -13.13 16.76
N THR A 59 -3.71 -12.94 16.63
CA THR A 59 -3.08 -11.62 16.50
C THR A 59 -2.22 -11.57 15.24
N PRO A 60 -2.30 -10.49 14.44
CA PRO A 60 -1.45 -10.35 13.27
C PRO A 60 0.03 -10.30 13.67
N GLU A 61 0.82 -11.21 13.11
CA GLU A 61 2.28 -11.14 13.17
C GLU A 61 2.78 -10.24 12.02
N TYR A 62 3.93 -9.62 12.22
CA TYR A 62 4.58 -8.72 11.26
C TYR A 62 6.05 -9.05 11.13
N ILE A 63 6.65 -8.65 10.01
CA ILE A 63 8.09 -8.83 9.76
C ILE A 63 8.80 -7.60 10.33
N SER A 64 9.41 -7.73 11.50
CA SER A 64 10.00 -6.61 12.24
C SER A 64 11.27 -6.03 11.63
N ASP A 65 11.92 -6.77 10.73
CA ASP A 65 13.20 -6.38 10.13
C ASP A 65 13.05 -5.78 8.71
N THR A 66 11.79 -5.65 8.25
CA THR A 66 11.48 -5.18 6.90
C THR A 66 10.57 -3.96 6.95
N VAL A 67 10.93 -2.92 6.20
CA VAL A 67 10.08 -1.78 5.87
C VAL A 67 9.83 -1.75 4.37
N VAL A 68 8.59 -1.51 3.98
CA VAL A 68 8.19 -1.27 2.60
C VAL A 68 7.81 0.20 2.47
N LYS A 69 8.43 0.90 1.52
CA LYS A 69 8.02 2.23 1.12
C LYS A 69 6.86 2.16 0.14
N VAL A 70 5.77 2.85 0.46
CA VAL A 70 4.54 2.82 -0.33
C VAL A 70 4.04 4.23 -0.65
N HIS A 71 3.70 4.45 -1.91
CA HIS A 71 3.02 5.69 -2.32
C HIS A 71 1.51 5.55 -2.07
N PRO A 72 0.81 6.57 -1.52
CA PRO A 72 -0.64 6.53 -1.26
C PRO A 72 -1.47 6.10 -2.47
N ASN A 73 -1.07 6.56 -3.67
CA ASN A 73 -1.76 6.21 -4.91
C ASN A 73 -1.64 4.74 -5.35
N ASN A 74 -0.71 3.96 -4.76
CA ASN A 74 -0.48 2.56 -5.11
C ASN A 74 -1.04 1.59 -4.07
N VAL A 75 -1.56 2.07 -2.94
CA VAL A 75 -2.14 1.25 -1.88
C VAL A 75 -3.64 1.44 -1.78
N ALA A 76 -4.32 0.43 -1.23
CA ALA A 76 -5.75 0.51 -0.95
C ALA A 76 -5.96 0.45 0.57
N PRO A 77 -6.56 1.48 1.20
CA PRO A 77 -6.84 1.47 2.63
C PRO A 77 -7.89 0.42 2.97
N THR A 78 -7.73 -0.25 4.11
CA THR A 78 -8.69 -1.27 4.59
C THR A 78 -9.76 -0.71 5.51
N ARG A 79 -9.68 0.57 5.90
CA ARG A 79 -10.47 1.23 6.96
C ARG A 79 -10.25 0.66 8.36
N ILE A 80 -9.29 -0.24 8.53
CA ILE A 80 -8.84 -0.75 9.82
C ILE A 80 -7.58 0.01 10.19
N SER A 81 -7.47 0.43 11.45
CA SER A 81 -6.28 1.06 12.00
C SER A 81 -5.90 0.46 13.35
N ASN A 82 -4.61 0.45 13.64
CA ASN A 82 -4.08 0.04 14.93
C ASN A 82 -2.87 0.93 15.31
N PRO A 83 -3.12 2.18 15.73
CA PRO A 83 -2.05 3.14 16.06
C PRO A 83 -1.16 2.65 17.19
N LYS A 84 -1.71 1.88 18.15
CA LYS A 84 -0.93 1.29 19.25
C LYS A 84 0.11 0.31 18.73
N LEU A 85 -0.28 -0.62 17.86
CA LEU A 85 0.65 -1.56 17.23
C LEU A 85 1.71 -0.84 16.39
N ALA A 86 1.31 0.14 15.58
CA ALA A 86 2.26 0.90 14.78
C ALA A 86 3.26 1.69 15.63
N SER A 87 2.85 2.22 16.78
CA SER A 87 3.75 2.87 17.72
C SER A 87 4.71 1.89 18.38
N GLN A 88 4.24 0.68 18.71
CA GLN A 88 5.11 -0.41 19.20
C GLN A 88 6.17 -0.78 18.17
N ILE A 89 5.77 -0.98 16.91
CA ILE A 89 6.69 -1.28 15.81
C ILE A 89 7.66 -0.11 15.58
N ALA A 90 7.18 1.13 15.58
CA ALA A 90 8.05 2.31 15.44
C ALA A 90 9.10 2.39 16.55
N ASN A 91 8.71 2.11 17.80
CA ASN A 91 9.63 2.07 18.93
C ASN A 91 10.64 0.92 18.80
N GLN A 92 10.19 -0.25 18.35
CA GLN A 92 11.09 -1.36 18.07
C GLN A 92 12.10 -1.00 16.98
N HIS A 93 11.67 -0.39 15.88
CA HIS A 93 12.56 0.05 14.79
C HIS A 93 13.57 1.12 15.23
N LYS A 94 13.22 1.97 16.22
CA LYS A 94 14.19 2.93 16.79
C LYS A 94 15.31 2.23 17.55
N GLN A 95 14.99 1.13 18.24
CA GLN A 95 15.96 0.36 19.01
C GLN A 95 16.75 -0.62 18.13
N ASN A 96 16.08 -1.21 17.16
CA ASN A 96 16.62 -2.17 16.20
C ASN A 96 16.21 -1.73 14.79
N PRO A 97 17.02 -0.90 14.12
CA PRO A 97 16.73 -0.43 12.78
C PRO A 97 16.46 -1.59 11.81
N PRO A 98 15.44 -1.50 10.95
CA PRO A 98 15.18 -2.52 9.93
C PRO A 98 16.37 -2.70 8.99
N SER A 99 16.76 -3.94 8.75
CA SER A 99 17.85 -4.30 7.84
C SER A 99 17.43 -4.25 6.38
N GLU A 100 16.13 -4.41 6.10
CA GLU A 100 15.59 -4.46 4.75
C GLU A 100 14.60 -3.30 4.48
N VAL A 101 14.85 -2.53 3.44
CA VAL A 101 13.93 -1.48 2.95
C VAL A 101 13.60 -1.74 1.48
N THR A 102 12.34 -2.09 1.21
CA THR A 102 11.84 -2.36 -0.15
C THR A 102 10.86 -1.26 -0.60
N ARG A 103 10.45 -1.29 -1.88
CA ARG A 103 9.45 -0.37 -2.43
C ARG A 103 8.29 -1.18 -3.03
N SER A 104 7.06 -0.69 -2.84
CA SER A 104 5.90 -1.25 -3.55
C SER A 104 6.02 -0.99 -5.05
N THR A 105 5.76 -2.02 -5.86
CA THR A 105 6.05 -2.01 -7.31
C THR A 105 4.82 -1.70 -8.17
N PHE A 106 3.61 -2.05 -7.71
CA PHE A 106 2.40 -1.94 -8.53
C PHE A 106 1.20 -1.40 -7.75
N PRO A 107 0.30 -0.64 -8.40
CA PRO A 107 -0.97 -0.26 -7.80
C PRO A 107 -1.83 -1.48 -7.51
N VAL A 108 -2.41 -1.56 -6.31
CA VAL A 108 -3.40 -2.60 -5.97
C VAL A 108 -4.83 -2.19 -6.36
N LYS A 109 -5.71 -3.17 -6.59
CA LYS A 109 -7.14 -2.90 -6.82
C LYS A 109 -7.73 -2.07 -5.68
N GLY A 110 -8.39 -0.97 -6.06
CA GLY A 110 -8.97 0.00 -5.12
C GLY A 110 -8.02 1.13 -4.70
N SER A 111 -6.76 1.12 -5.17
CA SER A 111 -5.88 2.28 -5.10
C SER A 111 -6.23 3.30 -6.20
N PRO A 112 -5.90 4.59 -6.03
CA PRO A 112 -6.09 5.61 -7.06
C PRO A 112 -5.47 5.23 -8.42
N ASN A 113 -4.22 4.74 -8.44
CA ASN A 113 -3.53 4.41 -9.69
C ASN A 113 -4.03 3.12 -10.34
N ALA A 114 -4.74 2.25 -9.62
CA ALA A 114 -5.35 1.06 -10.24
C ALA A 114 -6.50 1.42 -11.19
N GLN A 115 -7.17 2.57 -10.99
CA GLN A 115 -8.26 3.02 -11.85
C GLN A 115 -7.76 3.50 -13.22
N GLY A 116 -6.54 4.02 -13.30
CA GLY A 116 -5.94 4.48 -14.56
C GLY A 116 -5.48 3.36 -15.51
N ARG A 117 -5.41 2.10 -15.04
CA ARG A 117 -4.98 0.94 -15.86
C ARG A 117 -6.13 0.13 -16.45
N GLY A 118 -7.38 0.46 -16.13
CA GLY A 118 -8.55 -0.08 -16.80
C GLY A 118 -9.08 0.91 -17.84
N LEU A 119 -9.24 0.47 -19.09
CA LEU A 119 -9.98 1.13 -20.19
C LEU A 119 -9.21 2.08 -21.14
N ARG A 120 -7.99 1.72 -21.57
CA ARG A 120 -7.56 2.08 -22.94
C ARG A 120 -7.26 0.82 -23.75
N GLY A 121 -8.30 0.42 -24.48
CA GLY A 121 -8.40 -0.55 -25.57
C GLY A 121 -7.19 -1.40 -25.95
N SER A 122 -7.33 -2.70 -25.73
CA SER A 122 -6.94 -3.65 -26.78
C SER A 122 -8.18 -3.88 -27.66
N PRO A 123 -8.17 -3.51 -28.95
CA PRO A 123 -9.26 -3.90 -29.85
C PRO A 123 -9.33 -5.42 -29.88
N ARG A 124 -10.47 -5.99 -29.46
CA ARG A 124 -10.78 -7.39 -29.78
C ARG A 124 -10.88 -7.47 -31.31
N LYS A 125 -9.84 -8.03 -31.93
CA LYS A 125 -9.87 -8.42 -33.34
C LYS A 125 -10.83 -9.61 -33.44
N THR A 126 -12.12 -9.34 -33.62
CA THR A 126 -13.11 -10.34 -34.07
C THR A 126 -12.71 -10.73 -35.49
N GLY A 127 -11.89 -11.77 -35.59
CA GLY A 127 -11.62 -12.43 -36.85
C GLY A 127 -12.88 -13.18 -37.27
N GLY A 128 -13.69 -12.57 -38.12
CA GLY A 128 -14.60 -13.31 -38.99
C GLY A 128 -13.76 -14.18 -39.91
N ARG A 129 -14.10 -15.47 -40.00
CA ARG A 129 -13.78 -16.29 -41.16
C ARG A 129 -15.06 -16.98 -41.61
N MET A 130 -15.22 -16.88 -42.92
CA MET A 130 -16.23 -17.42 -43.82
C MET A 130 -16.39 -18.92 -43.66
#